data_AF-A0A438GUV2-F1
#
_entry.id   AF-A0A438GUV2-F1
#
_cell.length_a   1.000
_cell.length_b   1.000
_cell.length_c   1.000
_cell.angle_alpha   90.00
_cell.angle_beta   90.00
_cell.angle_gamma   90.00
#
_symmetry.space_group_name_H-M   'P 1'
#
loop_
_entity.id
_entity.type
_entity.pdbx_description
1 polymer ?
#
loop_
_entity_poly.entity_id
_entity_poly.type
_entity_poly.pdbx_seq_one_letter_code
_entity_poly.pdbx_strand_id
1 'polypeptide(L)'
;MVFDHPAPFQTLAMEADKKREVIEDLVSFSKAEDFYARIGKAWKRGYLLYGPPGTGKSTMISAMANLLLYDVYDLELTAVQ
;
A
#
# COMPACT_ATOMS: atom_id res chain seq x y z
N MET A 1 6.72 -12.22 13.39
CA MET A 1 5.55 -12.95 12.86
C MET A 1 5.47 -12.57 11.40
N VAL A 2 5.72 -13.51 10.47
CA VAL A 2 5.57 -13.23 9.04
C VAL A 2 4.07 -13.14 8.77
N PHE A 3 3.57 -11.95 8.50
CA PHE A 3 2.19 -11.75 8.07
C PHE A 3 2.06 -12.31 6.65
N ASP A 4 1.76 -13.61 6.54
CA ASP A 4 1.41 -14.20 5.26
C ASP A 4 -0.01 -13.73 4.93
N HIS A 5 -0.10 -12.79 4.00
CA HIS A 5 -1.33 -12.08 3.68
C HIS A 5 -1.75 -12.42 2.24
N PRO A 6 -2.52 -13.51 2.07
CA PRO A 6 -2.82 -14.07 0.76
C PRO A 6 -3.87 -13.25 -0.02
N ALA A 7 -4.34 -12.12 0.50
CA ALA A 7 -5.46 -11.37 -0.08
C ALA A 7 -4.98 -10.55 -1.29
N PRO A 8 -5.37 -10.92 -2.53
CA PRO A 8 -4.96 -10.18 -3.70
C PRO A 8 -5.96 -9.03 -3.97
N PHE A 9 -5.57 -8.02 -4.75
CA PHE A 9 -6.45 -6.87 -5.06
C PHE A 9 -7.82 -7.26 -5.64
N GLN A 10 -7.93 -8.42 -6.30
CA GLN A 10 -9.18 -8.94 -6.86
C GLN A 10 -10.25 -9.15 -5.79
N THR A 11 -9.89 -9.54 -4.56
CA THR A 11 -10.87 -9.84 -3.50
C THR A 11 -11.40 -8.59 -2.80
N LEU A 12 -10.83 -7.41 -3.07
CA LEU A 12 -11.31 -6.15 -2.49
C LEU A 12 -12.60 -5.69 -3.17
N ALA A 13 -13.65 -5.45 -2.37
CA ALA A 13 -14.88 -4.82 -2.82
C ALA A 13 -14.67 -3.30 -2.98
N MET A 14 -14.36 -2.86 -4.20
CA MET A 14 -14.11 -1.46 -4.55
C MET A 14 -14.52 -1.21 -6.00
N GLU A 15 -14.86 0.04 -6.33
CA GLU A 15 -15.06 0.47 -7.71
C GLU A 15 -13.83 0.14 -8.57
N ALA A 16 -14.08 -0.41 -9.76
CA ALA A 16 -13.02 -0.93 -10.64
C ALA A 16 -11.99 0.15 -11.00
N ASP A 17 -12.44 1.36 -11.29
CA ASP A 17 -11.57 2.47 -11.67
C ASP A 17 -10.68 2.91 -10.51
N LYS A 18 -11.25 3.06 -9.31
CA LYS A 18 -10.46 3.40 -8.11
C LYS A 18 -9.43 2.33 -7.78
N LYS A 19 -9.79 1.05 -7.96
CA LYS A 19 -8.88 -0.06 -7.77
C LYS A 19 -7.71 0.03 -8.77
N ARG A 20 -8.00 0.31 -10.04
CA ARG A 20 -7.00 0.47 -11.09
C ARG A 20 -6.06 1.64 -10.81
N GLU A 21 -6.59 2.79 -10.42
CA GLU A 21 -5.79 3.98 -10.08
C GLU A 21 -4.77 3.69 -8.98
N VAL A 22 -5.19 2.99 -7.91
CA VAL A 22 -4.29 2.62 -6.81
C VAL A 22 -3.19 1.65 -7.29
N ILE A 23 -3.55 0.63 -8.07
CA ILE A 23 -2.59 -0.34 -8.62
C ILE A 23 -1.56 0.36 -9.52
N GLU A 24 -2.02 1.23 -10.41
CA GLU A 24 -1.15 1.98 -11.32
C GLU A 24 -0.18 2.89 -10.58
N ASP A 25 -0.65 3.56 -9.53
CA ASP A 25 0.21 4.42 -8.70
C ASP A 25 1.29 3.61 -7.96
N LEU A 26 0.93 2.47 -7.38
CA LEU A 26 1.88 1.59 -6.68
C LEU A 26 2.96 1.07 -7.61
N VAL A 27 2.57 0.57 -8.79
CA VAL A 27 3.52 0.06 -9.79
C VAL A 27 4.40 1.18 -10.33
N SER A 28 3.83 2.35 -10.60
CA SER A 28 4.59 3.52 -11.08
C SER A 28 5.61 3.96 -10.03
N PHE A 29 5.21 4.09 -8.77
CA PHE A 29 6.10 4.46 -7.67
C PHE A 29 7.25 3.45 -7.48
N SER A 30 6.97 2.14 -7.57
CA SER A 30 7.99 1.09 -7.44
C SER A 30 9.11 1.17 -8.48
N LYS A 31 8.85 1.80 -9.63
CA LYS A 31 9.79 1.96 -10.74
C LYS A 31 10.39 3.37 -10.83
N ALA A 32 10.04 4.26 -9.89
CA ALA A 32 10.36 5.67 -9.98
C ALA A 32 11.68 6.07 -9.29
N GLU A 33 12.47 5.13 -8.76
CA GLU A 33 13.71 5.43 -8.02
C GLU A 33 14.63 6.40 -8.78
N ASP A 34 14.97 6.07 -10.03
CA ASP A 34 15.80 6.91 -10.90
C ASP A 34 15.21 8.30 -11.14
N PHE A 35 13.88 8.38 -11.27
CA PHE A 35 13.20 9.65 -11.44
C PHE A 35 13.37 10.53 -10.21
N TYR A 36 13.15 9.98 -9.01
CA TYR A 36 13.32 10.69 -7.73
C TYR A 36 14.77 11.11 -7.50
N ALA A 37 15.73 10.25 -7.82
CA ALA A 37 17.16 10.55 -7.74
C ALA A 37 17.54 11.73 -8.65
N ARG A 38 17.07 11.73 -9.91
CA ARG A 38 17.35 12.78 -10.88
C ARG A 38 16.85 14.16 -10.44
N ILE A 39 15.71 14.23 -9.75
CA ILE A 39 15.13 15.49 -9.27
C ILE A 39 15.57 15.86 -7.84
N GLY A 40 16.45 15.06 -7.22
CA GLY A 40 16.97 15.30 -5.87
C GLY A 40 15.90 15.20 -4.77
N LYS A 41 14.91 14.33 -4.92
CA LYS A 41 13.85 14.10 -3.92
C LYS A 41 13.98 12.72 -3.29
N ALA A 42 13.61 12.61 -2.01
CA ALA A 42 13.57 11.32 -1.32
C ALA A 42 12.52 10.40 -1.96
N TRP A 43 12.91 9.17 -2.31
CA TRP A 43 12.04 8.15 -2.87
C TRP A 43 11.10 7.60 -1.79
N LYS A 44 10.00 8.31 -1.55
CA LYS A 44 8.99 8.01 -0.53
C LYS A 44 7.59 8.28 -1.06
N ARG A 45 6.62 7.46 -0.64
CA ARG A 45 5.19 7.59 -0.96
C ARG A 45 4.37 7.29 0.29
N GLY A 46 3.34 8.11 0.54
CA GLY A 46 2.42 7.92 1.66
C GLY A 46 0.98 7.78 1.15
N TYR A 47 0.23 6.86 1.75
CA TYR A 47 -1.18 6.64 1.47
C TYR A 47 -1.99 6.82 2.76
N LEU A 48 -3.11 7.53 2.69
CA LEU A 48 -4.06 7.65 3.80
C LEU A 48 -5.35 6.90 3.43
N LEU A 49 -5.59 5.77 4.10
CA LEU A 49 -6.83 5.02 3.98
C LEU A 49 -7.80 5.44 5.08
N TYR A 50 -8.93 6.02 4.70
CA TYR A 50 -9.94 6.50 5.66
C TYR A 50 -11.31 5.92 5.35
N GLY A 51 -12.14 5.79 6.40
CA GLY A 51 -13.50 5.28 6.30
C GLY A 51 -13.95 4.53 7.56
N PRO A 52 -15.24 4.17 7.66
CA PRO A 52 -15.80 3.45 8.82
C PRO A 52 -15.01 2.18 9.20
N PRO A 53 -15.04 1.75 10.47
CA PRO A 53 -14.45 0.47 10.86
C PRO A 53 -15.06 -0.69 10.05
N GLY A 54 -14.27 -1.71 9.72
CA GLY A 54 -14.74 -2.87 8.95
C GLY A 54 -14.79 -2.71 7.42
N THR A 55 -14.40 -1.56 6.85
CA THR A 55 -14.42 -1.33 5.39
C THR A 55 -13.20 -1.87 4.62
N GLY A 56 -12.44 -2.79 5.19
CA GLY A 56 -11.32 -3.45 4.49
C GLY A 56 -10.04 -2.63 4.35
N LYS A 57 -9.83 -1.56 5.13
CA LYS A 57 -8.59 -0.76 5.11
C LYS A 57 -7.32 -1.60 5.34
N SER A 58 -7.32 -2.45 6.36
CA SER A 58 -6.19 -3.35 6.63
C SER A 58 -6.01 -4.39 5.52
N THR A 59 -7.13 -4.95 5.00
CA THR A 59 -7.10 -5.86 3.84
C THR A 59 -6.52 -5.20 2.60
N MET A 60 -6.74 -3.89 2.41
CA MET A 60 -6.13 -3.13 1.32
C MET A 60 -4.61 -3.02 1.48
N ILE A 61 -4.11 -2.82 2.69
CA ILE A 61 -2.66 -2.85 2.99
C ILE A 61 -2.08 -4.23 2.65
N SER A 62 -2.77 -5.32 3.05
CA SER A 62 -2.40 -6.69 2.70
C SER A 62 -2.25 -6.89 1.19
N ALA A 63 -3.22 -6.40 0.41
CA ALA A 63 -3.21 -6.51 -1.04
C ALA A 63 -2.11 -5.67 -1.71
N MET A 64 -1.82 -4.47 -1.17
CA MET A 64 -0.69 -3.64 -1.61
C MET A 64 0.65 -4.35 -1.44
N ALA A 65 0.88 -4.94 -0.27
CA ALA A 65 2.09 -5.68 0.03
C ALA A 65 2.23 -6.91 -0.86
N ASN A 66 1.14 -7.68 -1.06
CA ASN A 66 1.12 -8.83 -1.94
C ASN A 66 1.42 -8.47 -3.40
N LEU A 67 0.84 -7.38 -3.93
CA LEU A 67 1.08 -6.90 -5.29
C LEU A 67 2.55 -6.54 -5.54
N LEU A 68 3.20 -5.92 -4.56
CA LEU A 68 4.57 -5.43 -4.67
C LEU A 68 5.62 -6.47 -4.21
N LEU A 69 5.18 -7.59 -3.62
CA LEU A 69 6.03 -8.56 -2.93
C LEU A 69 6.85 -7.93 -1.79
N TYR A 70 6.20 -7.07 -0.99
CA TYR A 70 6.82 -6.34 0.11
C TYR A 70 6.41 -6.91 1.46
N ASP A 71 7.28 -6.77 2.46
CA ASP A 71 6.96 -7.07 3.85
C ASP A 71 6.12 -5.94 4.48
N VAL A 72 5.23 -6.31 5.41
CA VAL A 72 4.43 -5.35 6.18
C VAL A 72 5.03 -5.19 7.58
N TYR A 73 5.29 -3.93 7.95
CA TYR A 73 5.75 -3.54 9.28
C TYR A 73 4.64 -2.71 9.94
N ASP A 74 4.07 -3.23 11.01
CA ASP A 74 3.05 -2.54 11.80
C ASP A 74 3.71 -1.74 12.93
N LEU A 75 3.30 -0.48 13.09
CA LEU A 75 3.85 0.45 14.05
C LEU A 75 2.70 1.13 14.79
N GLU A 76 2.49 0.71 16.03
CA GLU A 76 1.52 1.32 16.91
C GLU A 76 2.15 2.49 17.66
N LEU A 77 1.75 3.73 17.30
CA LEU A 77 2.34 4.95 17.87
C LEU A 77 2.08 5.10 19.37
N THR A 78 1.02 4.49 19.90
CA THR A 78 0.71 4.49 21.34
C THR A 78 1.61 3.55 22.14
N ALA A 79 2.29 2.61 21.47
CA ALA A 79 3.24 1.70 22.11
C ALA A 79 4.67 2.28 22.19
N VAL A 80 4.91 3.43 21.56
CA VAL A 80 6.16 4.18 21.64
C VAL A 80 6.03 5.17 22.80
N GLN A 81 6.69 4.87 23.93
CA GLN A 81 6.81 5.79 25.07
C GLN A 81 7.74 6.96 24.77
#